data_AF-A0A9W8YAS4-F1
#
_entry.id   AF-A0A9W8YAS4-F1
#
_cell.length_a   1.000
_cell.length_b   1.000
_cell.length_c   1.000
_cell.angle_alpha   90.00
_cell.angle_beta   90.00
_cell.angle_gamma   90.00
#
_symmetry.space_group_name_H-M   'P 1'
#
loop_
_entity.id
_entity.type
_entity.pdbx_description
1 polymer ?
#
loop_
_entity_poly.entity_id
_entity_poly.type
_entity_poly.pdbx_seq_one_letter_code
_entity_poly.pdbx_strand_id
1 'polypeptide(L)'
;MTVAVADKGCSSQGEDEEYEKYDTRDLPSPPSGSPIIRAQSPVKGVEKGDAPGSKDEWHLITNQTRIHRPLQIREMDHHLSDLSRKAMRPSLKEQLRAAFVPSTFDARQRSFLPSSRLRAIVTQQSVQIAFDETPKVSESEGHAIQSLTDWIVTRACKLFAILNLCGFESANLRYSIRNFKDNEYDDSRLPLENPRKQLPPSDIFPTPMWSPHTLDVFYEEQWRLLVPVFSSHTFEYNLQPDIILPFTVETSDSDTAKSSFVRKVEIHPDHGKDLATFTVSTNLHKPLDKY
;
A
#
# COMPACT_ATOMS: atom_id res chain seq x y z
N MET A 1 -8.32 32.96 -0.73
CA MET A 1 -9.64 32.59 -0.18
C MET A 1 -9.36 31.61 0.95
N THR A 2 -9.51 32.07 2.18
CA THR A 2 -9.13 31.32 3.40
C THR A 2 -10.42 30.89 4.07
N VAL A 3 -10.65 29.59 4.25
CA VAL A 3 -11.85 29.08 4.91
C VAL A 3 -11.45 28.47 6.26
N ALA A 4 -12.05 29.00 7.31
CA ALA A 4 -11.88 28.55 8.69
C ALA A 4 -12.96 27.50 9.03
N VAL A 5 -12.58 26.50 9.81
CA VAL A 5 -13.48 25.42 10.26
C VAL A 5 -13.96 25.74 11.67
N ALA A 6 -15.28 25.87 11.85
CA ALA A 6 -15.90 26.07 13.15
C ALA A 6 -16.44 24.74 13.69
N ASP A 7 -16.06 24.40 14.93
CA ASP A 7 -16.55 23.21 15.62
C ASP A 7 -17.73 23.58 16.54
N LYS A 8 -18.83 22.82 16.45
CA LYS A 8 -19.98 22.91 17.36
C LYS A 8 -19.80 21.86 18.45
N GLY A 9 -19.29 22.30 19.61
CA GLY A 9 -19.13 21.45 20.79
C GLY A 9 -20.45 20.79 21.21
N CYS A 10 -20.48 19.46 21.13
CA CYS A 10 -21.55 18.63 21.67
C CYS A 10 -21.19 18.29 23.13
N SER A 11 -22.01 18.77 24.07
CA SER A 11 -21.91 18.44 25.48
C SER A 11 -22.77 17.20 25.73
N SER A 12 -22.14 16.05 25.99
CA SER A 12 -22.83 14.85 26.49
C SER A 12 -22.39 14.60 27.92
N GLN A 13 -23.33 14.82 28.83
CA GLN A 13 -23.27 14.37 30.23
C GLN A 13 -23.28 12.84 30.27
N GLY A 14 -22.55 12.29 31.25
CA GLY A 14 -22.33 10.86 31.40
C GLY A 14 -23.53 10.08 31.91
N GLU A 15 -23.53 8.81 31.55
CA GLU A 15 -24.24 7.74 32.26
C GLU A 15 -23.20 6.67 32.60
N ASP A 16 -23.12 6.34 33.88
CA ASP A 16 -22.23 5.34 34.46
C ASP A 16 -22.80 3.94 34.18
N GLU A 17 -22.13 3.16 33.32
CA GLU A 17 -22.37 1.71 33.21
C GLU A 17 -21.23 0.92 33.87
N GLU A 18 -21.63 0.18 34.90
CA GLU A 18 -20.84 -0.71 35.75
C GLU A 18 -20.39 -1.94 34.94
N TYR A 19 -19.10 -2.00 34.60
CA TYR A 19 -18.48 -3.16 33.94
C TYR A 19 -17.93 -4.17 34.96
N GLU A 20 -18.40 -5.40 34.86
CA GLU A 20 -17.92 -6.55 35.62
C GLU A 20 -16.41 -6.83 35.38
N LYS A 21 -15.75 -7.12 36.50
CA LYS A 21 -14.30 -7.20 36.66
C LYS A 21 -13.80 -8.61 36.34
N TYR A 22 -13.16 -8.78 35.18
CA TYR A 22 -12.33 -9.98 34.92
C TYR A 22 -10.95 -9.84 35.58
N ASP A 23 -10.58 -10.85 36.36
CA ASP A 23 -9.31 -10.96 37.10
C ASP A 23 -8.17 -11.35 36.15
N THR A 24 -7.51 -10.35 35.56
CA THR A 24 -6.22 -10.52 34.86
C THR A 24 -5.08 -10.26 35.84
N ARG A 25 -4.66 -11.30 36.56
CA ARG A 25 -3.35 -11.32 37.22
C ARG A 25 -2.36 -12.07 36.34
N ASP A 26 -1.17 -11.50 36.24
CA ASP A 26 0.05 -12.04 35.61
C ASP A 26 0.20 -11.86 34.10
N LEU A 27 0.14 -10.60 33.64
CA LEU A 27 0.90 -10.19 32.45
C LEU A 27 1.85 -9.05 32.81
N PRO A 28 3.16 -9.15 32.48
CA PRO A 28 4.12 -8.09 32.77
C PRO A 28 3.82 -6.85 31.91
N SER A 29 3.80 -5.69 32.56
CA SER A 29 3.65 -4.39 31.91
C SER A 29 4.73 -4.19 30.84
N PRO A 30 4.39 -3.77 29.60
CA PRO A 30 5.39 -3.31 28.67
C PRO A 30 6.01 -2.00 29.19
N PRO A 31 7.33 -1.80 29.08
CA PRO A 31 7.95 -0.55 29.48
C PRO A 31 7.44 0.61 28.60
N SER A 32 6.73 1.53 29.25
CA SER A 32 6.43 2.86 28.73
C SER A 32 7.74 3.65 28.61
N GLY A 33 8.23 3.77 27.38
CA GLY A 33 9.36 4.64 27.05
C GLY A 33 9.63 4.58 25.56
N SER A 34 9.00 5.46 24.79
CA SER A 34 9.49 5.76 23.44
C SER A 34 10.53 6.88 23.53
N PRO A 35 11.74 6.68 22.99
CA PRO A 35 12.89 7.55 23.18
C PRO A 35 12.84 8.82 22.31
N ILE A 36 13.41 9.89 22.86
CA ILE A 36 13.96 11.04 22.11
C ILE A 36 15.18 10.52 21.34
N ILE A 37 15.23 10.71 20.01
CA ILE A 37 16.43 10.44 19.22
C ILE A 37 16.90 11.72 18.51
N ARG A 38 18.15 12.06 18.79
CA ARG A 38 18.97 13.09 18.15
C ARG A 38 19.92 12.36 17.20
N ALA A 39 20.14 12.85 15.99
CA ALA A 39 21.21 12.35 15.11
C ALA A 39 21.91 13.49 14.35
N GLN A 40 23.23 13.35 14.26
CA GLN A 40 24.22 14.25 13.69
C GLN A 40 24.57 13.88 12.24
N SER A 41 25.23 14.81 11.55
CA SER A 41 25.66 14.80 10.15
C SER A 41 26.60 13.62 9.74
N PRO A 42 26.67 13.30 8.44
CA PRO A 42 27.61 12.31 7.91
C PRO A 42 29.00 12.90 7.63
N VAL A 43 30.03 12.17 8.01
CA VAL A 43 31.44 12.41 7.69
C VAL A 43 31.81 11.68 6.39
N LYS A 44 32.53 12.40 5.51
CA LYS A 44 33.14 11.91 4.27
C LYS A 44 34.26 10.90 4.56
N GLY A 45 34.34 9.85 3.75
CA GLY A 45 35.50 8.94 3.70
C GLY A 45 35.72 8.45 2.27
N VAL A 46 36.82 8.91 1.69
CA VAL A 46 37.44 8.49 0.42
C VAL A 46 38.32 7.28 0.70
N GLU A 47 38.37 6.28 -0.18
CA GLU A 47 39.63 5.61 -0.51
C GLU A 47 39.55 4.80 -1.81
N LYS A 48 40.60 4.99 -2.63
CA LYS A 48 40.93 4.27 -3.86
C LYS A 48 41.72 3.01 -3.49
N GLY A 49 41.53 1.94 -4.25
CA GLY A 49 42.41 0.78 -4.24
C GLY A 49 42.60 0.24 -5.66
N ASP A 50 43.77 0.52 -6.23
CA ASP A 50 44.30 -0.09 -7.45
C ASP A 50 44.85 -1.49 -7.14
N ALA A 51 44.71 -2.44 -8.08
CA ALA A 51 45.65 -3.57 -8.21
C ALA A 51 45.60 -4.22 -9.62
N PRO A 52 46.71 -4.83 -10.08
CA PRO A 52 46.99 -5.07 -11.50
C PRO A 52 46.96 -6.56 -11.91
N GLY A 53 46.80 -6.76 -13.23
CA GLY A 53 47.53 -7.79 -13.99
C GLY A 53 47.06 -9.24 -13.92
N SER A 54 46.53 -9.74 -15.05
CA SER A 54 47.06 -10.98 -15.65
C SER A 54 46.71 -11.02 -17.14
N LYS A 55 47.74 -11.14 -17.97
CA LYS A 55 47.65 -11.47 -19.39
C LYS A 55 47.83 -12.98 -19.48
N ASP A 56 46.75 -13.70 -19.78
CA ASP A 56 46.85 -15.08 -20.23
C ASP A 56 46.31 -15.21 -21.65
N GLU A 57 47.25 -15.52 -22.51
CA GLU A 57 47.20 -15.72 -23.95
C GLU A 57 46.59 -17.09 -24.24
N TRP A 58 45.34 -17.12 -24.70
CA TRP A 58 44.71 -18.34 -25.19
C TRP A 58 44.97 -18.49 -26.68
N HIS A 59 45.81 -19.47 -27.03
CA HIS A 59 46.01 -19.89 -28.41
C HIS A 59 44.72 -20.50 -29.01
N LEU A 60 44.28 -19.94 -30.14
CA LEU A 60 43.24 -20.53 -30.98
C LEU A 60 43.70 -21.88 -31.52
N ILE A 61 42.97 -22.95 -31.18
CA ILE A 61 42.91 -24.18 -31.98
C ILE A 61 41.53 -24.21 -32.63
N THR A 62 41.46 -23.75 -33.88
CA THR A 62 40.27 -23.88 -34.73
C THR A 62 40.24 -25.28 -35.35
N ASN A 63 39.58 -26.22 -34.68
CA ASN A 63 39.16 -27.47 -35.32
C ASN A 63 37.72 -27.30 -35.81
N GLN A 64 37.58 -27.09 -37.12
CA GLN A 64 36.31 -27.11 -37.86
C GLN A 64 35.78 -28.54 -37.93
N THR A 65 35.13 -29.00 -36.88
CA THR A 65 34.22 -30.15 -36.96
C THR A 65 32.84 -29.64 -37.35
N ARG A 66 32.46 -29.88 -38.60
CA ARG A 66 31.11 -29.66 -39.12
C ARG A 66 30.17 -30.69 -38.50
N ILE A 67 29.82 -30.49 -37.23
CA ILE A 67 28.82 -31.27 -36.51
C ILE A 67 27.46 -30.86 -37.11
N HIS A 68 26.81 -31.80 -37.78
CA HIS A 68 25.38 -31.70 -38.07
C HIS A 68 24.64 -31.52 -36.74
N ARG A 69 24.27 -30.27 -36.39
CA ARG A 69 23.39 -30.00 -35.25
C ARG A 69 22.04 -30.68 -35.52
N PRO A 70 21.60 -31.62 -34.69
CA PRO A 70 20.22 -32.10 -34.75
C PRO A 70 19.27 -30.93 -34.49
N LEU A 71 18.15 -30.89 -35.21
CA LEU A 71 17.14 -29.81 -35.17
C LEU A 71 16.53 -29.56 -33.78
N GLN A 72 16.84 -30.36 -32.77
CA GLN A 72 16.36 -30.20 -31.39
C GLN A 72 16.97 -29.01 -30.61
N ILE A 73 18.09 -28.43 -31.04
CA ILE A 73 18.72 -27.32 -30.28
C ILE A 73 17.92 -26.00 -30.40
N ARG A 74 17.14 -25.80 -31.48
CA ARG A 74 16.40 -24.54 -31.68
C ARG A 74 15.19 -24.38 -30.75
N GLU A 75 14.54 -25.46 -30.33
CA GLU A 75 13.38 -25.37 -29.44
C GLU A 75 13.79 -25.09 -27.99
N MET A 76 14.98 -25.55 -27.59
CA MET A 76 15.50 -25.35 -26.23
C MET A 76 15.94 -23.89 -25.98
N ASP A 77 16.48 -23.22 -27.00
CA ASP A 77 16.91 -21.82 -26.90
C ASP A 77 15.72 -20.85 -26.70
N HIS A 78 14.55 -21.14 -27.29
CA HIS A 78 13.33 -20.34 -27.09
C HIS A 78 12.76 -20.47 -25.68
N HIS A 79 12.73 -21.69 -25.12
CA HIS A 79 12.23 -21.92 -23.76
C HIS A 79 13.12 -21.28 -22.68
N LEU A 80 14.45 -21.34 -22.84
CA LEU A 80 15.38 -20.69 -21.91
C LEU A 80 15.29 -19.17 -21.97
N SER A 81 15.04 -18.61 -23.15
CA SER A 81 14.83 -17.18 -23.34
C SER A 81 13.57 -16.68 -22.62
N ASP A 82 12.48 -17.44 -22.67
CA ASP A 82 11.23 -17.07 -21.99
C ASP A 82 11.32 -17.22 -20.47
N LEU A 83 12.01 -18.24 -19.96
CA LEU A 83 12.25 -18.38 -18.52
C LEU A 83 13.16 -17.27 -17.99
N SER A 84 14.20 -16.89 -18.73
CA SER A 84 15.08 -15.77 -18.38
C SER A 84 14.33 -14.43 -18.37
N ARG A 85 13.44 -14.19 -19.34
CA ARG A 85 12.59 -12.99 -19.36
C ARG A 85 11.55 -12.97 -18.24
N LYS A 86 11.01 -14.13 -17.86
CA LYS A 86 10.05 -14.25 -16.75
C LYS A 86 10.71 -13.94 -15.40
N ALA A 87 11.97 -14.32 -15.23
CA ALA A 87 12.74 -14.07 -14.00
C ALA A 87 13.08 -12.58 -13.75
N MET A 88 13.02 -11.71 -14.77
CA MET A 88 13.40 -10.29 -14.63
C MET A 88 12.23 -9.35 -14.38
N ARG A 89 10.97 -9.81 -14.50
CA ARG A 89 9.83 -8.92 -14.26
C ARG A 89 9.57 -8.84 -12.75
N PRO A 90 9.52 -7.62 -12.16
CA PRO A 90 9.16 -7.47 -10.76
C PRO A 90 7.76 -8.04 -10.53
N SER A 91 7.57 -8.71 -9.40
CA SER A 91 6.26 -9.17 -8.96
C SER A 91 5.27 -8.01 -8.87
N LEU A 92 3.98 -8.30 -8.96
CA LEU A 92 2.94 -7.28 -8.80
C LEU A 92 3.07 -6.53 -7.47
N LYS A 93 3.42 -7.25 -6.39
CA LYS A 93 3.67 -6.67 -5.07
C LYS A 93 4.85 -5.69 -5.07
N GLU A 94 5.95 -6.03 -5.74
CA GLU A 94 7.09 -5.12 -5.89
C GLU A 94 6.74 -3.89 -6.73
N GLN A 95 5.98 -4.07 -7.82
CA GLN A 95 5.50 -2.96 -8.64
C GLN A 95 4.61 -2.00 -7.83
N LEU A 96 3.67 -2.54 -7.04
CA LEU A 96 2.82 -1.76 -6.15
C LEU A 96 3.69 -0.96 -5.16
N ARG A 97 4.62 -1.62 -4.46
CA ARG A 97 5.52 -0.98 -3.47
C ARG A 97 6.41 0.09 -4.10
N ALA A 98 6.95 -0.14 -5.28
CA ALA A 98 7.80 0.81 -5.99
C ALA A 98 7.04 2.07 -6.44
N ALA A 99 5.72 1.98 -6.58
CA ALA A 99 4.89 3.09 -7.03
C ALA A 99 4.41 4.03 -5.92
N PHE A 100 4.67 3.70 -4.66
CA PHE A 100 4.36 4.55 -3.52
C PHE A 100 5.10 5.89 -3.58
N VAL A 101 4.45 6.93 -3.08
CA VAL A 101 4.98 8.28 -2.95
C VAL A 101 4.96 8.67 -1.47
N PRO A 102 6.01 9.32 -0.95
CA PRO A 102 6.02 9.80 0.43
C PRO A 102 4.97 10.90 0.64
N SER A 103 4.33 10.90 1.81
CA SER A 103 3.59 12.04 2.36
C SER A 103 4.49 12.75 3.36
N THR A 104 4.58 14.07 3.27
CA THR A 104 5.47 14.91 4.10
C THR A 104 4.70 15.77 5.11
N PHE A 105 3.38 15.63 5.20
CA PHE A 105 2.54 16.45 6.09
C PHE A 105 2.72 16.12 7.57
N ASP A 106 2.89 14.85 7.87
CA ASP A 106 2.92 14.33 9.23
C ASP A 106 4.38 14.19 9.69
N ALA A 107 4.63 14.32 10.99
CA ALA A 107 5.91 13.89 11.58
C ALA A 107 6.19 12.39 11.36
N ARG A 108 5.14 11.61 11.11
CA ARG A 108 5.25 10.20 10.74
C ARG A 108 5.56 10.12 9.25
N GLN A 109 6.69 9.52 8.90
CA GLN A 109 6.97 9.18 7.51
C GLN A 109 5.97 8.13 7.04
N ARG A 110 4.98 8.57 6.27
CA ARG A 110 4.00 7.69 5.62
C ARG A 110 4.20 7.77 4.11
N SER A 111 3.72 6.75 3.42
CA SER A 111 3.66 6.75 1.97
C SER A 111 2.29 6.29 1.53
N PHE A 112 1.90 6.68 0.33
CA PHE A 112 0.62 6.30 -0.26
C PHE A 112 0.79 5.95 -1.73
N LEU A 113 -0.19 5.25 -2.29
CA LEU A 113 -0.22 4.93 -3.71
C LEU A 113 -1.26 5.81 -4.44
N PRO A 114 -0.82 6.71 -5.34
CA PRO A 114 -1.74 7.52 -6.13
C PRO A 114 -2.71 6.69 -6.98
N SER A 115 -3.94 7.17 -7.12
CA SER A 115 -5.01 6.44 -7.82
C SER A 115 -4.70 6.18 -9.30
N SER A 116 -4.01 7.09 -9.98
CA SER A 116 -3.60 6.92 -11.38
C SER A 116 -2.57 5.80 -11.53
N ARG A 117 -1.57 5.76 -10.65
CA ARG A 117 -0.55 4.70 -10.59
C ARG A 117 -1.14 3.35 -10.25
N LEU A 118 -2.06 3.31 -9.28
CA LEU A 118 -2.77 2.09 -8.94
C LEU A 118 -3.49 1.50 -10.16
N ARG A 119 -4.24 2.32 -10.92
CA ARG A 119 -4.94 1.89 -12.15
C ARG A 119 -3.98 1.47 -13.26
N ALA A 120 -2.81 2.11 -13.36
CA ALA A 120 -1.80 1.74 -14.34
C ALA A 120 -1.15 0.38 -14.03
N ILE A 121 -1.05 0.02 -12.74
CA ILE A 121 -0.47 -1.25 -12.29
C ILE A 121 -1.50 -2.37 -12.34
N VAL A 122 -2.72 -2.14 -11.83
CA VAL A 122 -3.79 -3.12 -11.75
C VAL A 122 -4.57 -3.14 -13.08
N THR A 123 -4.02 -3.86 -14.04
CA THR A 123 -4.59 -4.10 -15.37
C THR A 123 -5.16 -5.51 -15.47
N GLN A 124 -5.96 -5.78 -16.51
CA GLN A 124 -6.44 -7.15 -16.77
C GLN A 124 -5.26 -8.14 -16.85
N GLN A 125 -4.19 -7.76 -17.54
CA GLN A 125 -2.99 -8.60 -17.70
C GLN A 125 -2.30 -8.87 -16.35
N SER A 126 -2.09 -7.85 -15.51
CA SER A 126 -1.42 -8.05 -14.21
C SER A 126 -2.25 -8.92 -13.27
N VAL A 127 -3.58 -8.78 -13.31
CA VAL A 127 -4.51 -9.61 -12.53
C VAL A 127 -4.46 -11.06 -12.99
N GLN A 128 -4.51 -11.31 -14.31
CA GLN A 128 -4.39 -12.66 -14.87
C GLN A 128 -3.05 -13.30 -14.46
N ILE A 129 -1.93 -12.57 -14.60
CA ILE A 129 -0.61 -13.05 -14.17
C ILE A 129 -0.60 -13.40 -12.67
N ALA A 130 -1.22 -12.58 -11.82
CA ALA A 130 -1.32 -12.85 -10.39
C ALA A 130 -2.20 -14.07 -10.05
N PHE A 131 -3.08 -14.49 -10.96
CA PHE A 131 -3.89 -15.70 -10.82
C PHE A 131 -3.24 -16.95 -11.45
N ASP A 132 -2.45 -16.80 -12.52
CA ASP A 132 -1.99 -17.84 -13.45
C ASP A 132 -0.71 -18.60 -13.02
N GLU A 133 -0.37 -18.64 -11.74
CA GLU A 133 0.68 -19.57 -11.27
C GLU A 133 0.26 -21.06 -11.37
N THR A 134 -0.99 -21.35 -11.74
CA THR A 134 -1.49 -22.72 -11.91
C THR A 134 -1.64 -23.10 -13.38
N PRO A 135 -0.82 -24.01 -13.93
CA PRO A 135 -0.92 -24.42 -15.33
C PRO A 135 -2.11 -25.37 -15.51
N LYS A 136 -3.01 -25.03 -16.47
CA LYS A 136 -4.18 -25.79 -16.97
C LYS A 136 -5.51 -25.45 -16.29
N VAL A 137 -6.04 -24.31 -16.66
CA VAL A 137 -7.43 -23.89 -16.37
C VAL A 137 -8.35 -24.50 -17.43
N SER A 138 -9.49 -25.07 -17.02
CA SER A 138 -10.53 -25.54 -17.95
C SER A 138 -11.22 -24.36 -18.66
N GLU A 139 -11.83 -24.55 -19.84
CA GLU A 139 -12.54 -23.45 -20.53
C GLU A 139 -13.60 -22.77 -19.64
N SER A 140 -14.35 -23.55 -18.86
CA SER A 140 -15.33 -23.03 -17.90
C SER A 140 -14.68 -22.17 -16.82
N GLU A 141 -13.51 -22.56 -16.32
CA GLU A 141 -12.79 -21.79 -15.32
C GLU A 141 -12.15 -20.53 -15.94
N GLY A 142 -11.77 -20.57 -17.22
CA GLY A 142 -11.28 -19.41 -17.95
C GLY A 142 -12.29 -18.27 -18.00
N HIS A 143 -13.57 -18.58 -18.27
CA HIS A 143 -14.64 -17.58 -18.21
C HIS A 143 -14.87 -17.02 -16.80
N ALA A 144 -14.80 -17.87 -15.78
CA ALA A 144 -14.94 -17.44 -14.39
C ALA A 144 -13.79 -16.50 -13.96
N ILE A 145 -12.56 -16.82 -14.36
CA ILE A 145 -11.38 -15.98 -14.14
C ILE A 145 -11.54 -14.64 -14.85
N GLN A 146 -11.94 -14.64 -16.12
CA GLN A 146 -12.16 -13.40 -16.87
C GLN A 146 -13.21 -12.51 -16.21
N SER A 147 -14.36 -13.07 -15.81
CA SER A 147 -15.40 -12.34 -15.08
C SER A 147 -14.91 -11.79 -13.73
N LEU A 148 -13.99 -12.49 -13.06
CA LEU A 148 -13.38 -12.02 -11.82
C LEU A 148 -12.39 -10.88 -12.08
N THR A 149 -11.58 -11.00 -13.12
CA THR A 149 -10.62 -9.98 -13.57
C THR A 149 -11.33 -8.68 -13.94
N ASP A 150 -12.41 -8.76 -14.72
CA ASP A 150 -13.18 -7.58 -15.11
C ASP A 150 -13.81 -6.89 -13.88
N TRP A 151 -14.30 -7.67 -12.92
CA TRP A 151 -14.82 -7.14 -11.66
C TRP A 151 -13.73 -6.43 -10.84
N ILE A 152 -12.52 -7.00 -10.73
CA ILE A 152 -11.40 -6.36 -10.03
C ILE A 152 -11.07 -5.00 -10.64
N VAL A 153 -10.84 -4.97 -11.96
CA VAL A 153 -10.39 -3.75 -12.65
C VAL A 153 -11.46 -2.64 -12.60
N THR A 154 -12.74 -3.02 -12.54
CA THR A 154 -13.86 -2.06 -12.53
C THR A 154 -14.28 -1.60 -11.15
N ARG A 155 -14.26 -2.47 -10.13
CA ARG A 155 -14.89 -2.22 -8.82
C ARG A 155 -14.00 -2.45 -7.60
N ALA A 156 -12.98 -3.29 -7.70
CA ALA A 156 -12.24 -3.79 -6.53
C ALA A 156 -10.72 -3.65 -6.68
N CYS A 157 -10.28 -2.56 -7.30
CA CYS A 157 -8.88 -2.32 -7.65
C CYS A 157 -8.03 -2.09 -6.39
N LYS A 158 -8.55 -1.33 -5.42
CA LYS A 158 -7.87 -1.09 -4.14
C LYS A 158 -7.86 -2.35 -3.30
N LEU A 159 -8.99 -3.04 -3.19
CA LEU A 159 -9.12 -4.30 -2.46
C LEU A 159 -8.10 -5.34 -2.96
N PHE A 160 -8.01 -5.51 -4.28
CA PHE A 160 -7.02 -6.40 -4.89
C PHE A 160 -5.57 -5.99 -4.56
N ALA A 161 -5.25 -4.70 -4.60
CA ALA A 161 -3.93 -4.21 -4.22
C ALA A 161 -3.62 -4.43 -2.74
N ILE A 162 -4.59 -4.21 -1.83
CA ILE A 162 -4.44 -4.47 -0.39
C ILE A 162 -4.07 -5.94 -0.17
N LEU A 163 -4.80 -6.88 -0.78
CA LEU A 163 -4.52 -8.31 -0.63
C LEU A 163 -3.11 -8.70 -1.11
N ASN A 164 -2.66 -8.14 -2.23
CA ASN A 164 -1.29 -8.34 -2.70
C ASN A 164 -0.26 -7.80 -1.70
N LEU A 165 -0.51 -6.63 -1.10
CA LEU A 165 0.36 -6.04 -0.08
C LEU A 165 0.38 -6.88 1.21
N CYS A 166 -0.76 -7.45 1.60
CA CYS A 166 -0.88 -8.45 2.68
C CYS A 166 -0.15 -9.77 2.38
N GLY A 167 0.30 -10.00 1.14
CA GLY A 167 1.01 -11.23 0.75
C GLY A 167 0.10 -12.38 0.35
N PHE A 168 -1.15 -12.10 -0.04
CA PHE A 168 -1.97 -13.11 -0.69
C PHE A 168 -1.45 -13.34 -2.12
N GLU A 169 -1.20 -14.61 -2.44
CA GLU A 169 -0.71 -15.04 -3.74
C GLU A 169 -1.62 -16.14 -4.30
N SER A 170 -1.68 -16.24 -5.62
CA SER A 170 -2.21 -17.39 -6.35
C SER A 170 -3.60 -17.85 -5.90
N ALA A 171 -3.72 -19.07 -5.35
CA ALA A 171 -4.99 -19.65 -4.96
C ALA A 171 -5.67 -18.89 -3.81
N ASN A 172 -4.90 -18.42 -2.82
CA ASN A 172 -5.45 -17.68 -1.68
C ASN A 172 -5.96 -16.30 -2.10
N LEU A 173 -5.24 -15.62 -3.00
CA LEU A 173 -5.67 -14.36 -3.59
C LEU A 173 -6.96 -14.53 -4.39
N ARG A 174 -7.01 -15.55 -5.26
CA ARG A 174 -8.17 -15.86 -6.10
C ARG A 174 -9.39 -16.21 -5.25
N TYR A 175 -9.22 -17.06 -4.24
CA TYR A 175 -10.29 -17.44 -3.31
C TYR A 175 -10.82 -16.22 -2.54
N SER A 176 -9.93 -15.41 -1.97
CA SER A 176 -10.32 -14.22 -1.21
C SER A 176 -11.11 -13.22 -2.07
N ILE A 177 -10.61 -12.91 -3.27
CA ILE A 177 -11.30 -12.01 -4.19
C ILE A 177 -12.66 -12.55 -4.63
N ARG A 178 -12.76 -13.85 -4.91
CA ARG A 178 -14.06 -14.48 -5.21
C ARG A 178 -15.02 -14.32 -4.04
N ASN A 179 -14.54 -14.57 -2.82
CA ASN A 179 -15.35 -14.41 -1.61
C ASN A 179 -15.84 -12.96 -1.44
N PHE A 180 -14.98 -11.96 -1.66
CA PHE A 180 -15.39 -10.56 -1.65
C PHE A 180 -16.43 -10.25 -2.73
N LYS A 181 -16.24 -10.76 -3.97
CA LYS A 181 -17.20 -10.58 -5.07
C LYS A 181 -18.57 -11.19 -4.74
N ASP A 182 -18.59 -12.41 -4.21
CA ASP A 182 -19.82 -13.15 -3.88
C ASP A 182 -20.61 -12.48 -2.75
N ASN A 183 -19.92 -11.73 -1.86
CA ASN A 183 -20.54 -10.93 -0.79
C ASN A 183 -20.70 -9.43 -1.14
N GLU A 184 -20.52 -9.05 -2.41
CA GLU A 184 -20.61 -7.68 -2.92
C GLU A 184 -19.73 -6.67 -2.15
N TYR A 185 -18.59 -7.10 -1.64
CA TYR A 185 -17.64 -6.27 -0.92
C TYR A 185 -16.57 -5.76 -1.88
N ASP A 186 -16.72 -4.51 -2.32
CA ASP A 186 -15.82 -3.87 -3.28
C ASP A 186 -15.14 -2.62 -2.68
N ASP A 187 -14.44 -1.82 -3.50
CA ASP A 187 -13.71 -0.64 -3.03
C ASP A 187 -14.59 0.40 -2.34
N SER A 188 -15.92 0.39 -2.56
CA SER A 188 -16.85 1.33 -1.92
C SER A 188 -17.18 0.99 -0.47
N ARG A 189 -16.92 -0.26 -0.05
CA ARG A 189 -17.13 -0.71 1.34
C ARG A 189 -15.90 -0.52 2.24
N LEU A 190 -14.83 0.06 1.71
CA LEU A 190 -13.66 0.46 2.48
C LEU A 190 -13.87 1.85 3.13
N PRO A 191 -13.26 2.13 4.30
CA PRO A 191 -12.33 1.28 5.06
C PRO A 191 -13.02 0.18 5.89
N LEU A 192 -12.27 -0.89 6.17
CA LEU A 192 -12.60 -1.82 7.23
C LEU A 192 -12.35 -1.17 8.60
N GLU A 193 -13.27 -1.38 9.54
CA GLU A 193 -13.11 -0.97 10.94
C GLU A 193 -11.95 -1.69 11.62
N ASN A 194 -11.44 -1.09 12.71
CA ASN A 194 -10.30 -1.65 13.42
C ASN A 194 -10.64 -3.04 13.98
N PRO A 195 -9.95 -4.12 13.55
CA PRO A 195 -10.29 -5.49 13.92
C PRO A 195 -10.15 -5.76 15.43
N ARG A 196 -9.42 -4.91 16.16
CA ARG A 196 -9.28 -4.98 17.63
C ARG A 196 -10.47 -4.37 18.36
N LYS A 197 -11.25 -3.50 17.70
CA LYS A 197 -12.48 -2.90 18.25
C LYS A 197 -13.71 -3.69 17.82
N GLN A 198 -13.73 -4.12 16.56
CA GLN A 198 -14.85 -4.82 15.96
C GLN A 198 -14.35 -5.91 15.03
N LEU A 199 -14.73 -7.15 15.30
CA LEU A 199 -14.39 -8.26 14.41
C LEU A 199 -15.13 -8.10 13.08
N PRO A 200 -14.45 -8.35 11.95
CA PRO A 200 -15.08 -8.27 10.64
C PRO A 200 -16.06 -9.44 10.43
N PRO A 201 -17.01 -9.31 9.48
CA PRO A 201 -17.93 -10.39 9.13
C PRO A 201 -17.19 -11.66 8.68
N SER A 202 -17.51 -12.81 9.30
CA SER A 202 -16.80 -14.07 9.09
C SER A 202 -17.09 -14.73 7.73
N ASP A 203 -18.21 -14.38 7.11
CA ASP A 203 -18.58 -14.74 5.74
C ASP A 203 -17.67 -14.06 4.71
N ILE A 204 -17.21 -12.84 4.98
CA ILE A 204 -16.32 -12.08 4.11
C ILE A 204 -14.84 -12.40 4.41
N PHE A 205 -14.51 -12.61 5.67
CA PHE A 205 -13.15 -12.88 6.15
C PHE A 205 -13.04 -14.27 6.82
N PRO A 206 -13.14 -15.36 6.05
CA PRO A 206 -13.19 -16.72 6.61
C PRO A 206 -11.87 -17.17 7.23
N THR A 207 -11.97 -17.89 8.36
CA THR A 207 -10.84 -18.58 8.98
C THR A 207 -10.56 -19.92 8.27
N PRO A 208 -9.31 -20.43 8.29
CA PRO A 208 -8.12 -19.85 8.93
C PRO A 208 -7.35 -18.85 8.04
N MET A 209 -7.84 -18.58 6.83
CA MET A 209 -7.15 -17.71 5.87
C MET A 209 -6.94 -16.29 6.42
N TRP A 210 -7.95 -15.77 7.12
CA TRP A 210 -7.91 -14.48 7.78
C TRP A 210 -7.55 -14.61 9.26
N SER A 211 -6.26 -14.84 9.52
CA SER A 211 -5.74 -14.78 10.89
C SER A 211 -5.87 -13.36 11.47
N PRO A 212 -5.90 -13.20 12.81
CA PRO A 212 -5.89 -11.87 13.43
C PRO A 212 -4.73 -10.98 12.94
N HIS A 213 -3.54 -11.58 12.71
CA HIS A 213 -2.41 -10.85 12.16
C HIS A 213 -2.65 -10.38 10.73
N THR A 214 -3.25 -11.23 9.88
CA THR A 214 -3.59 -10.89 8.50
C THR A 214 -4.60 -9.73 8.45
N LEU A 215 -5.59 -9.74 9.35
CA LEU A 215 -6.57 -8.66 9.48
C LEU A 215 -5.92 -7.34 9.94
N ASP A 216 -5.01 -7.39 10.91
CA ASP A 216 -4.24 -6.22 11.33
C ASP A 216 -3.43 -5.65 10.14
N VAL A 217 -2.75 -6.50 9.36
CA VAL A 217 -1.98 -6.05 8.17
C VAL A 217 -2.92 -5.46 7.11
N PHE A 218 -4.09 -6.05 6.87
CA PHE A 218 -5.09 -5.50 5.95
C PHE A 218 -5.58 -4.13 6.40
N TYR A 219 -5.89 -3.99 7.69
CA TYR A 219 -6.33 -2.73 8.28
C TYR A 219 -5.28 -1.62 8.16
N GLU A 220 -3.99 -1.94 8.27
CA GLU A 220 -2.92 -0.96 8.11
C GLU A 220 -2.68 -0.59 6.62
N GLU A 221 -2.67 -1.58 5.73
CA GLU A 221 -2.37 -1.37 4.31
C GLU A 221 -3.51 -0.64 3.55
N GLN A 222 -4.77 -0.70 4.01
CA GLN A 222 -5.85 0.01 3.33
C GLN A 222 -5.65 1.54 3.33
N TRP A 223 -5.11 2.11 4.41
CA TRP A 223 -4.97 3.57 4.55
C TRP A 223 -3.99 4.17 3.54
N ARG A 224 -3.08 3.34 3.02
CA ARG A 224 -2.14 3.66 1.95
C ARG A 224 -2.79 3.78 0.57
N LEU A 225 -3.99 3.23 0.40
CA LEU A 225 -4.74 3.17 -0.86
C LEU A 225 -6.05 3.99 -0.79
N LEU A 226 -6.47 4.40 0.41
CA LEU A 226 -7.69 5.19 0.68
C LEU A 226 -7.43 6.69 0.81
N VAL A 227 -6.38 7.18 0.16
CA VAL A 227 -6.00 8.59 0.22
C VAL A 227 -7.05 9.49 -0.45
N PRO A 228 -7.45 10.61 0.19
CA PRO A 228 -8.54 11.43 -0.28
C PRO A 228 -8.20 12.13 -1.59
N VAL A 229 -9.23 12.44 -2.38
CA VAL A 229 -9.11 13.27 -3.58
C VAL A 229 -9.83 14.59 -3.30
N PHE A 230 -9.08 15.67 -3.38
CA PHE A 230 -9.58 17.02 -3.14
C PHE A 230 -10.16 17.62 -4.42
N SER A 231 -11.20 18.44 -4.27
CA SER A 231 -11.90 19.12 -5.35
C SER A 231 -12.20 20.56 -4.96
N SER A 232 -12.21 21.45 -5.95
CA SER A 232 -12.48 22.87 -5.76
C SER A 232 -13.93 23.17 -5.40
N HIS A 233 -14.80 22.18 -5.56
CA HIS A 233 -16.23 22.28 -5.23
C HIS A 233 -16.57 21.74 -3.84
N THR A 234 -15.60 21.17 -3.12
CA THR A 234 -15.80 20.62 -1.77
C THR A 234 -14.81 21.29 -0.82
N PHE A 235 -15.34 22.02 0.16
CA PHE A 235 -14.53 22.80 1.10
C PHE A 235 -14.42 22.15 2.48
N GLU A 236 -15.32 21.22 2.79
CA GLU A 236 -15.37 20.52 4.06
C GLU A 236 -15.22 19.02 3.81
N TYR A 237 -14.25 18.43 4.51
CA TYR A 237 -13.97 17.01 4.44
C TYR A 237 -14.00 16.43 5.84
N ASN A 238 -14.84 15.42 6.05
CA ASN A 238 -14.78 14.60 7.26
C ASN A 238 -13.77 13.47 7.01
N LEU A 239 -12.61 13.56 7.66
CA LEU A 239 -11.46 12.70 7.40
C LEU A 239 -11.21 11.81 8.62
N GLN A 240 -11.03 10.51 8.37
CA GLN A 240 -10.70 9.55 9.41
C GLN A 240 -9.29 9.83 9.97
N PRO A 241 -9.03 9.64 11.27
CA PRO A 241 -7.75 9.96 11.89
C PRO A 241 -6.53 9.22 11.28
N ASP A 242 -6.76 8.02 10.76
CA ASP A 242 -5.70 7.17 10.20
C ASP A 242 -5.40 7.49 8.72
N ILE A 243 -6.23 8.33 8.08
CA ILE A 243 -6.08 8.64 6.66
C ILE A 243 -4.74 9.31 6.37
N ILE A 244 -4.09 8.88 5.30
CA ILE A 244 -2.86 9.51 4.83
C ILE A 244 -3.24 10.68 3.93
N LEU A 245 -2.74 11.86 4.23
CA LEU A 245 -3.00 13.05 3.42
C LEU A 245 -1.98 13.13 2.26
N PRO A 246 -2.44 13.37 1.02
CA PRO A 246 -1.61 13.41 -0.19
C PRO A 246 -0.84 14.73 -0.33
N PHE A 247 -0.21 15.22 0.73
CA PHE A 247 0.54 16.47 0.66
C PHE A 247 2.04 16.20 0.49
N THR A 248 2.66 16.92 -0.45
CA THR A 248 4.04 16.68 -0.90
C THR A 248 5.03 17.71 -0.40
N VAL A 249 4.57 18.93 -0.08
CA VAL A 249 5.42 20.01 0.41
C VAL A 249 4.72 20.74 1.54
N GLU A 250 5.42 20.87 2.67
CA GLU A 250 5.07 21.83 3.71
C GLU A 250 5.81 23.14 3.43
N THR A 251 5.06 24.22 3.19
CA THR A 251 5.69 25.54 3.10
C THR A 251 6.03 26.03 4.50
N SER A 252 7.25 26.55 4.70
CA SER A 252 7.80 26.95 6.01
C SER A 252 7.05 28.10 6.69
N ASP A 253 6.13 28.75 5.98
CA ASP A 253 5.47 29.96 6.42
C ASP A 253 4.19 29.58 7.17
N SER A 254 4.36 29.12 8.41
CA SER A 254 3.24 28.91 9.33
C SER A 254 3.06 30.13 10.23
N ASP A 255 2.03 30.94 9.94
CA ASP A 255 1.57 31.96 10.87
C ASP A 255 0.88 31.28 12.05
N THR A 256 1.56 31.25 13.20
CA THR A 256 1.03 30.62 14.41
C THR A 256 0.11 31.59 15.15
N ALA A 257 -1.20 31.43 14.99
CA ALA A 257 -2.19 32.07 15.85
C ALA A 257 -2.38 31.24 17.15
N LYS A 258 -2.72 31.91 18.26
CA LYS A 258 -2.75 31.32 19.64
C LYS A 258 -3.69 30.11 19.84
N SER A 259 -4.55 29.78 18.87
CA SER A 259 -5.60 28.75 19.00
C SER A 259 -5.79 27.85 17.78
N SER A 260 -5.10 28.09 16.66
CA SER A 260 -5.26 27.29 15.44
C SER A 260 -3.99 27.34 14.59
N PHE A 261 -3.65 26.22 13.96
CA PHE A 261 -2.59 26.17 12.96
C PHE A 261 -3.23 26.11 11.58
N VAL A 262 -2.94 27.13 10.77
CA VAL A 262 -3.29 27.13 9.35
C VAL A 262 -2.00 26.87 8.59
N ARG A 263 -2.00 25.87 7.72
CA ARG A 263 -0.83 25.52 6.90
C ARG A 263 -1.18 25.62 5.43
N LYS A 264 -0.26 26.18 4.66
CA LYS A 264 -0.28 26.11 3.20
C LYS A 264 0.47 24.84 2.77
N VAL A 265 -0.24 23.96 2.08
CA VAL A 265 0.27 22.67 1.63
C VAL A 265 0.11 22.53 0.12
N GLU A 266 1.00 21.77 -0.49
CA GLU A 266 0.84 21.32 -1.88
C GLU A 266 0.19 19.94 -1.90
N ILE A 267 -0.88 19.80 -2.69
CA ILE A 267 -1.58 18.53 -2.89
C ILE A 267 -0.96 17.81 -4.07
N HIS A 268 -0.67 16.51 -3.91
CA HIS A 268 -0.17 15.66 -4.98
C HIS A 268 -1.10 15.75 -6.21
N PRO A 269 -0.57 15.89 -7.44
CA PRO A 269 -1.37 16.18 -8.64
C PRO A 269 -2.47 15.13 -8.91
N ASP A 270 -2.20 13.85 -8.66
CA ASP A 270 -3.21 12.78 -8.81
C ASP A 270 -4.40 12.88 -7.82
N HIS A 271 -4.29 13.73 -6.81
CA HIS A 271 -5.27 13.91 -5.75
C HIS A 271 -5.91 15.30 -5.75
N GLY A 272 -5.57 16.17 -6.71
CA GLY A 272 -6.21 17.47 -6.89
C GLY A 272 -6.99 17.55 -8.20
N LYS A 273 -8.32 17.57 -8.14
CA LYS A 273 -9.17 17.80 -9.33
C LYS A 273 -9.50 19.27 -9.47
N ASP A 274 -8.98 19.91 -10.51
CA ASP A 274 -9.27 21.32 -10.85
C ASP A 274 -8.83 22.31 -9.75
N LEU A 275 -7.66 22.05 -9.14
CA LEU A 275 -7.14 22.80 -8.01
C LEU A 275 -5.96 23.70 -8.41
N ALA A 276 -6.10 25.00 -8.13
CA ALA A 276 -4.99 25.96 -8.27
C ALA A 276 -4.19 26.12 -6.95
N THR A 277 -4.84 26.17 -5.77
CA THR A 277 -4.21 26.23 -4.43
C THR A 277 -5.26 26.00 -3.33
N PHE A 278 -4.90 25.28 -2.24
CA PHE A 278 -5.79 25.00 -1.10
C PHE A 278 -5.19 25.47 0.23
N THR A 279 -6.07 25.81 1.18
CA THR A 279 -5.70 26.05 2.57
C THR A 279 -6.42 25.04 3.42
N VAL A 280 -5.67 24.29 4.23
CA VAL A 280 -6.22 23.29 5.15
C VAL A 280 -6.17 23.86 6.55
N SER A 281 -7.31 23.91 7.21
CA SER A 281 -7.43 24.28 8.61
C SER A 281 -7.74 23.02 9.41
N THR A 282 -6.81 22.57 10.26
CA THR A 282 -7.03 21.41 11.12
C THR A 282 -7.39 21.88 12.52
N ASN A 283 -8.55 21.47 13.03
CA ASN A 283 -8.89 21.59 14.44
C ASN A 283 -8.21 20.44 15.21
N LEU A 284 -6.87 20.44 15.25
CA LEU A 284 -6.14 19.55 16.14
C LEU A 284 -6.41 20.02 17.57
N HIS A 285 -7.23 19.27 18.29
CA HIS A 285 -7.36 19.42 19.73
C HIS A 285 -5.95 19.39 20.32
N LYS A 286 -5.61 20.39 21.14
CA LYS A 286 -4.30 20.47 21.78
C LYS A 286 -4.03 19.11 22.44
N PRO A 287 -2.84 18.51 22.25
CA PRO A 287 -2.47 17.37 23.08
C PRO A 287 -2.68 17.81 24.53
N LEU A 288 -3.47 17.04 25.28
CA LEU A 288 -3.61 17.21 26.72
C LEU A 288 -2.18 17.17 27.27
N ASP A 289 -1.64 18.35 27.59
CA ASP A 289 -0.37 18.45 28.28
C ASP A 289 -0.52 17.57 29.53
N LYS A 290 0.31 16.53 29.59
CA LYS A 290 0.32 15.56 30.69
C LYS A 290 0.52 16.35 31.99
N TYR A 291 -0.53 16.41 32.80
CA TYR A 291 -0.47 16.78 34.22
C TYR A 291 0.12 15.64 35.04
#